data_AF-A0A6G6WRP4-F1
#
_entry.id   AF-A0A6G6WRP4-F1
#
_cell.length_a   1.000
_cell.length_b   1.000
_cell.length_c   1.000
_cell.angle_alpha   90.00
_cell.angle_beta   90.00
_cell.angle_gamma   90.00
#
_symmetry.space_group_name_H-M   'P 1'
#
loop_
_entity.id
_entity.type
_entity.pdbx_description
1 polymer ?
#
loop_
_entity_poly.entity_id
_entity_poly.type
_entity_poly.pdbx_seq_one_letter_code
_entity_poly.pdbx_strand_id
1 'polypeptide(L)'
;MFGFLIRSEVNDDAVRLKTLVDQAVSRYLSLSREELKTTIPQAFPESLHHIDHSGVNFIFPEFKEFLFMLKTGYDAHMSLSVLGRGKYAGFILSVGDKNWNCSVSDGIAYRATGGAKKLAQLMEKKFNVFDATRFM
;
A
#
# COMPACT_ATOMS: atom_id res chain seq x y z
N MET A 1 -15.89 16.69 -19.68
CA MET A 1 -15.43 17.40 -18.46
C MET A 1 -15.12 16.45 -17.28
N PHE A 2 -15.76 15.27 -17.17
CA PHE A 2 -15.52 14.30 -16.09
C PHE A 2 -14.10 13.72 -16.00
N GLY A 3 -13.36 13.64 -17.11
CA GLY A 3 -12.00 13.09 -17.13
C GLY A 3 -10.95 13.93 -16.40
N PHE A 4 -11.20 15.23 -16.21
CA PHE A 4 -10.28 16.14 -15.51
C PHE A 4 -10.41 16.02 -13.99
N LEU A 5 -11.65 15.91 -13.49
CA LEU A 5 -11.95 15.74 -12.06
C LEU A 5 -11.39 14.41 -11.52
N ILE A 6 -11.60 13.32 -12.26
CA ILE A 6 -11.08 11.99 -11.88
C ILE A 6 -9.54 11.98 -11.90
N ARG A 7 -8.90 12.77 -12.76
CA ARG A 7 -7.42 12.88 -12.78
C ARG A 7 -6.88 13.63 -11.56
N SER A 8 -7.57 14.69 -11.11
CA SER A 8 -7.18 15.41 -9.89
C SER A 8 -7.28 14.51 -8.67
N GLU A 9 -8.41 13.82 -8.52
CA GLU A 9 -8.66 12.94 -7.38
C GLU A 9 -7.60 11.82 -7.26
N VAL A 10 -7.27 11.13 -8.36
CA VAL A 10 -6.25 10.06 -8.31
C VAL A 10 -4.85 10.62 -8.04
N ASN A 11 -4.54 11.84 -8.48
CA ASN A 11 -3.27 12.48 -8.15
C ASN A 11 -3.18 12.84 -6.65
N ASP A 12 -4.25 13.37 -6.08
CA ASP A 12 -4.29 13.74 -4.66
C ASP A 12 -4.22 12.48 -3.78
N ASP A 13 -4.94 11.43 -4.17
CA ASP A 13 -4.85 10.11 -3.56
C ASP A 13 -3.44 9.51 -3.68
N ALA A 14 -2.74 9.69 -4.80
CA ALA A 14 -1.37 9.20 -4.97
C ALA A 14 -0.38 9.93 -4.04
N VAL A 15 -0.51 11.26 -3.90
CA VAL A 15 0.31 12.04 -2.96
C VAL A 15 0.02 11.59 -1.53
N ARG A 16 -1.26 11.45 -1.18
CA ARG A 16 -1.67 11.01 0.14
C ARG A 16 -1.17 9.61 0.47
N LEU A 17 -1.30 8.68 -0.49
CA LEU A 17 -0.76 7.33 -0.37
C LEU A 17 0.74 7.37 -0.09
N LYS A 18 1.51 8.10 -0.91
CA LYS A 18 2.97 8.21 -0.73
C LYS A 18 3.33 8.72 0.66
N THR A 19 2.67 9.78 1.14
CA THR A 19 2.89 10.34 2.48
C THR A 19 2.60 9.32 3.58
N LEU A 20 1.47 8.62 3.52
CA LEU A 20 1.11 7.62 4.54
C LEU A 20 2.06 6.42 4.52
N VAL A 21 2.51 6.00 3.33
CA VAL A 21 3.51 4.93 3.18
C VAL A 21 4.85 5.37 3.74
N ASP A 22 5.32 6.59 3.47
CA ASP A 22 6.56 7.11 4.04
C ASP A 22 6.51 7.16 5.57
N GLN A 23 5.38 7.60 6.13
CA GLN A 23 5.15 7.60 7.58
C GLN A 23 5.16 6.18 8.15
N ALA A 24 4.46 5.24 7.50
CA ALA A 24 4.42 3.85 7.93
C ALA A 24 5.81 3.19 7.85
N VAL A 25 6.55 3.44 6.77
CA VAL A 25 7.95 2.99 6.59
C VAL A 25 8.82 3.49 7.72
N SER A 26 8.83 4.81 7.94
CA SER A 26 9.67 5.44 8.96
C SER A 26 9.34 4.99 10.38
N ARG A 27 8.07 4.66 10.65
CA ARG A 27 7.60 4.34 12.00
C ARG A 27 7.65 2.85 12.32
N TYR A 28 7.44 1.99 11.32
CA TYR A 28 7.13 0.59 11.57
C TYR A 28 8.12 -0.40 10.95
N LEU A 29 8.85 -0.06 9.87
CA LEU A 29 9.73 -1.05 9.23
C LEU A 29 10.98 -1.40 10.05
N SER A 30 11.42 -0.53 10.95
CA SER A 30 12.54 -0.81 11.85
C SER A 30 12.15 -1.60 13.10
N LEU A 31 10.85 -1.75 13.37
CA LEU A 31 10.36 -2.45 14.55
C LEU A 31 10.42 -3.96 14.31
N SER A 32 10.61 -4.72 15.38
CA SER A 32 10.43 -6.16 15.37
C SER A 32 8.95 -6.53 15.29
N ARG A 33 8.67 -7.78 14.93
CA ARG A 33 7.30 -8.29 14.89
C ARG A 33 6.57 -8.17 16.24
N GLU A 34 7.27 -8.44 17.35
CA GLU A 34 6.67 -8.33 18.68
C GLU A 34 6.34 -6.87 19.03
N GLU A 35 7.21 -5.92 18.68
CA GLU A 35 6.94 -4.49 18.87
C GLU A 35 5.74 -4.02 18.03
N LEU A 36 5.59 -4.52 16.80
CA LEU A 36 4.41 -4.22 15.96
C LEU A 36 3.11 -4.71 16.58
N LYS A 37 3.12 -5.89 17.21
CA LYS A 37 1.93 -6.44 17.90
C LYS A 37 1.45 -5.55 19.05
N THR A 38 2.35 -4.76 19.65
CA THR A 38 1.98 -3.80 20.69
C THR A 38 1.66 -2.42 20.10
N THR A 39 2.44 -1.97 19.12
CA THR A 39 2.36 -0.59 18.58
C THR A 39 1.12 -0.37 17.74
N ILE A 40 0.75 -1.33 16.89
CA ILE A 40 -0.37 -1.17 15.96
C ILE A 40 -1.73 -1.11 16.68
N PRO A 41 -2.04 -1.98 17.67
CA PRO A 41 -3.30 -1.87 18.40
C PRO A 41 -3.48 -0.56 19.18
N GLN A 42 -2.39 0.10 19.56
CA GLN A 42 -2.44 1.42 20.21
C GLN A 42 -2.66 2.55 19.19
N ALA A 43 -2.16 2.38 17.96
CA ALA A 43 -2.25 3.39 16.91
C ALA A 43 -3.56 3.31 16.11
N PHE A 44 -4.22 2.15 16.07
CA PHE A 44 -5.40 1.91 15.24
C PHE A 44 -6.50 1.20 16.03
N PRO A 45 -7.78 1.60 15.87
CA PRO A 45 -8.92 0.90 16.44
C PRO A 45 -8.95 -0.58 16.05
N GLU A 46 -9.54 -1.44 16.89
CA GLU A 46 -9.67 -2.89 16.65
C GLU A 46 -10.32 -3.23 15.31
N SER A 47 -11.30 -2.43 14.88
CA SER A 47 -11.98 -2.60 13.59
C SER A 47 -11.10 -2.27 12.36
N LEU A 48 -9.93 -1.67 12.57
CA LEU A 48 -9.04 -1.19 11.52
C LEU A 48 -7.65 -1.83 11.57
N HIS A 49 -7.44 -2.85 12.40
CA HIS A 49 -6.23 -3.65 12.37
C HIS A 49 -6.53 -5.14 12.53
N HIS A 50 -5.60 -5.97 12.08
CA HIS A 50 -5.65 -7.41 12.25
C HIS A 50 -4.23 -7.95 12.40
N ILE A 51 -4.01 -8.82 13.38
CA ILE A 51 -2.71 -9.43 13.64
C ILE A 51 -2.88 -10.94 13.52
N ASP A 52 -2.05 -11.57 12.68
CA ASP A 52 -2.05 -13.01 12.50
C ASP A 52 -0.64 -13.60 12.42
N HIS A 53 -0.55 -14.88 12.08
CA HIS A 53 0.71 -15.59 11.94
C HIS A 53 1.55 -15.09 10.74
N SER A 54 0.93 -14.43 9.76
CA SER A 54 1.54 -13.91 8.53
C SER A 54 2.03 -12.48 8.65
N GLY A 55 1.51 -11.69 9.59
CA GLY A 55 1.95 -10.31 9.81
C GLY A 55 0.95 -9.44 10.58
N VAL A 56 1.11 -8.13 10.39
CA VAL A 56 0.23 -7.10 10.97
C VAL A 56 -0.39 -6.27 9.87
N ASN A 57 -1.71 -6.24 9.83
CA ASN A 57 -2.49 -5.51 8.86
C ASN A 57 -3.20 -4.33 9.52
N PHE A 58 -3.30 -3.19 8.85
CA PHE A 58 -4.01 -2.02 9.35
C PHE A 58 -4.51 -1.11 8.23
N ILE A 59 -5.48 -0.25 8.56
CA ILE A 59 -6.11 0.70 7.65
C ILE A 59 -6.10 2.07 8.30
N PHE A 60 -5.61 3.09 7.59
CA PHE A 60 -5.75 4.48 8.02
C PHE A 60 -7.23 4.91 7.94
N PRO A 61 -7.85 5.35 9.05
CA PRO A 61 -9.27 5.74 9.08
C PRO A 61 -9.64 6.77 8.02
N GLU A 62 -8.70 7.66 7.71
CA GLU A 62 -8.87 8.75 6.77
C GLU A 62 -8.67 8.32 5.31
N PHE A 63 -8.16 7.11 5.04
CA PHE A 63 -7.85 6.60 3.70
C PHE A 63 -8.09 5.09 3.58
N LYS A 64 -9.38 4.72 3.63
CA LYS A 64 -9.85 3.33 3.79
C LYS A 64 -9.72 2.46 2.54
N GLU A 65 -9.44 3.09 1.40
CA GLU A 65 -9.22 2.46 0.10
C GLU A 65 -7.94 1.62 0.06
N PHE A 66 -7.10 1.68 1.09
CA PHE A 66 -5.83 0.95 1.14
C PHE A 66 -5.70 0.16 2.43
N LEU A 67 -5.31 -1.11 2.28
CA LEU A 67 -4.91 -1.99 3.38
C LEU A 67 -3.39 -2.04 3.43
N PHE A 68 -2.81 -1.73 4.58
CA PHE A 68 -1.37 -1.80 4.84
C PHE A 68 -1.06 -3.12 5.54
N MET A 69 -0.02 -3.81 5.11
CA MET A 69 0.38 -5.12 5.62
C MET A 69 1.88 -5.12 5.87
N LEU A 70 2.28 -5.28 7.13
CA LEU A 70 3.65 -5.49 7.54
C LEU A 70 3.91 -6.97 7.70
N LYS A 71 4.90 -7.50 6.96
CA LYS A 71 5.27 -8.92 6.98
C LYS A 71 6.78 -9.07 7.06
N THR A 72 7.23 -10.06 7.82
CA THR A 72 8.63 -10.47 7.83
C THR A 72 8.90 -11.33 6.60
N GLY A 73 9.85 -10.92 5.77
CA GLY A 73 10.34 -11.68 4.62
C GLY A 73 11.18 -12.89 5.03
N TYR A 74 11.56 -13.70 4.04
CA TYR A 74 12.41 -14.89 4.24
C TYR A 74 13.81 -14.57 4.76
N ASP A 75 14.29 -13.35 4.52
CA ASP A 75 15.56 -12.81 4.97
C ASP A 75 15.49 -12.17 6.37
N ALA A 76 14.37 -12.35 7.08
CA ALA A 76 14.05 -11.72 8.36
C ALA A 76 13.91 -10.18 8.31
N HIS A 77 13.90 -9.56 7.12
CA HIS A 77 13.63 -8.13 6.98
C HIS A 77 12.13 -7.86 6.96
N MET A 78 11.70 -6.77 7.59
CA MET A 78 10.31 -6.34 7.52
C MET A 78 10.04 -5.71 6.15
N SER A 79 8.89 -6.03 5.57
CA SER A 79 8.40 -5.40 4.35
C SER A 79 7.00 -4.84 4.57
N LEU A 80 6.68 -3.76 3.87
CA LEU A 80 5.36 -3.15 3.85
C LEU A 80 4.74 -3.40 2.48
N SER A 81 3.58 -4.03 2.46
CA SER A 81 2.73 -4.15 1.27
C SER A 81 1.45 -3.34 1.47
N VAL A 82 1.02 -2.64 0.43
CA VAL A 82 -0.23 -1.87 0.41
C VAL A 82 -1.11 -2.38 -0.70
N LEU A 83 -2.32 -2.79 -0.34
CA LEU A 83 -3.31 -3.33 -1.27
C LEU A 83 -4.43 -2.32 -1.48
N GLY A 84 -4.69 -1.97 -2.74
CA GLY A 84 -5.81 -1.13 -3.13
C GLY A 84 -7.14 -1.88 -3.05
N ARG A 85 -8.18 -1.17 -2.61
CA ARG A 85 -9.55 -1.64 -2.42
C ARG A 85 -10.53 -0.73 -3.16
N GLY A 86 -11.76 -1.20 -3.37
CA GLY A 86 -12.81 -0.42 -4.02
C GLY A 86 -12.37 0.12 -5.38
N LYS A 87 -12.31 1.46 -5.52
CA LYS A 87 -11.89 2.12 -6.77
C LYS A 87 -10.44 1.84 -7.17
N TYR A 88 -9.59 1.36 -6.25
CA TYR A 88 -8.20 0.97 -6.48
C TYR A 88 -7.96 -0.54 -6.42
N ALA A 89 -9.01 -1.37 -6.47
CA ALA A 89 -8.85 -2.82 -6.46
C ALA A 89 -7.91 -3.31 -7.58
N GLY A 90 -6.95 -4.16 -7.20
CA GLY A 90 -5.88 -4.68 -8.08
C GLY A 90 -4.58 -3.88 -8.05
N PHE A 91 -4.52 -2.75 -7.34
CA PHE A 91 -3.26 -2.04 -7.09
C PHE A 91 -2.50 -2.69 -5.93
N ILE A 92 -1.19 -2.90 -6.11
CA ILE A 92 -0.29 -3.38 -5.07
C ILE A 92 0.94 -2.47 -5.05
N LEU A 93 1.35 -2.03 -3.87
CA LEU A 93 2.62 -1.36 -3.65
C LEU A 93 3.41 -2.16 -2.61
N SER A 94 4.65 -2.52 -2.93
CA SER A 94 5.55 -3.19 -2.01
C SER A 94 6.78 -2.32 -1.75
N VAL A 95 7.09 -2.18 -0.47
CA VAL A 95 8.23 -1.42 0.04
C VAL A 95 9.06 -2.35 0.91
N GLY A 96 10.26 -2.66 0.45
CA GLY A 96 11.32 -3.25 1.26
C GLY A 96 12.44 -2.24 1.53
N ASP A 97 13.54 -2.69 2.12
CA ASP A 97 14.67 -1.86 2.59
C ASP A 97 15.04 -0.69 1.67
N LYS A 98 15.21 -0.94 0.36
CA LYS A 98 15.61 0.09 -0.60
C LYS A 98 14.79 0.13 -1.88
N ASN A 99 13.82 -0.77 -2.01
CA ASN A 99 13.11 -1.00 -3.26
C ASN A 99 11.63 -0.76 -3.07
N TRP A 100 11.13 0.22 -3.80
CA TRP A 100 9.71 0.48 -3.96
C TRP A 100 9.29 -0.04 -5.32
N ASN A 101 8.32 -0.93 -5.33
CA ASN A 101 7.71 -1.40 -6.56
C ASN A 101 6.20 -1.34 -6.42
N CYS A 102 5.52 -0.95 -7.50
CA CYS A 102 4.09 -1.10 -7.62
C CYS A 102 3.77 -2.11 -8.71
N SER A 103 2.59 -2.69 -8.64
CA SER A 103 2.07 -3.52 -9.71
C SER A 103 0.56 -3.39 -9.78
N VAL A 104 0.05 -3.75 -10.94
CA VAL A 104 -1.37 -3.89 -11.18
C VAL A 104 -1.61 -5.35 -11.52
N SER A 105 -1.94 -6.16 -10.52
CA SER A 105 -2.15 -7.59 -10.67
C SER A 105 -3.48 -8.00 -10.07
N ASP A 106 -4.18 -8.91 -10.76
CA ASP A 106 -5.51 -9.39 -10.40
C ASP A 106 -5.50 -10.63 -9.51
N GLY A 107 -4.33 -11.21 -9.22
CA GLY A 107 -4.17 -12.30 -8.28
C GLY A 107 -5.10 -13.50 -8.52
N ILE A 108 -5.68 -13.65 -9.72
CA ILE A 108 -6.54 -14.74 -10.24
C ILE A 108 -8.08 -14.46 -10.32
N ALA A 109 -8.67 -13.39 -9.75
CA ALA A 109 -10.15 -13.31 -9.65
C ALA A 109 -10.88 -12.11 -10.31
N TYR A 110 -10.27 -10.93 -10.46
CA TYR A 110 -10.97 -9.73 -10.98
C TYR A 110 -10.05 -8.77 -11.73
N ARG A 111 -10.48 -8.29 -12.90
CA ARG A 111 -9.75 -7.26 -13.67
C ARG A 111 -9.46 -6.04 -12.80
N ALA A 112 -8.18 -5.68 -12.67
CA ALA A 112 -7.77 -4.47 -11.97
C ALA A 112 -8.50 -3.23 -12.50
N THR A 113 -8.89 -2.34 -11.60
CA THR A 113 -9.72 -1.19 -11.95
C THR A 113 -8.96 -0.15 -12.77
N GLY A 114 -9.70 0.72 -13.46
CA GLY A 114 -9.10 1.89 -14.11
C GLY A 114 -8.41 2.84 -13.12
N GLY A 115 -8.87 2.89 -11.86
CA GLY A 115 -8.23 3.64 -10.79
C GLY A 115 -6.86 3.05 -10.42
N ALA A 116 -6.78 1.73 -10.23
CA ALA A 116 -5.53 1.03 -9.93
C ALA A 116 -4.47 1.27 -11.01
N LYS A 117 -4.85 1.14 -12.30
CA LYS A 117 -3.95 1.39 -13.44
C LYS A 117 -3.41 2.83 -13.46
N LYS A 118 -4.28 3.82 -13.25
CA LYS A 118 -3.87 5.24 -13.21
C LYS A 118 -2.97 5.54 -12.02
N LEU A 119 -3.27 4.94 -10.86
CA LEU A 119 -2.47 5.12 -9.66
C LEU A 119 -1.06 4.56 -9.86
N ALA A 120 -0.90 3.34 -10.38
CA ALA A 120 0.41 2.76 -10.68
C ALA A 120 1.23 3.65 -11.63
N GLN A 121 0.62 4.13 -12.72
CA GLN A 121 1.26 5.07 -13.64
C GLN A 121 1.72 6.37 -12.97
N LEU A 122 0.96 6.89 -12.00
CA LEU A 122 1.34 8.08 -11.24
C LEU A 122 2.46 7.78 -10.24
N MET A 123 2.43 6.62 -9.58
CA MET A 123 3.49 6.19 -8.68
C MET A 123 4.83 6.09 -9.42
N GLU A 124 4.83 5.51 -10.63
CA GLU A 124 5.99 5.48 -11.52
C GLU A 124 6.43 6.88 -11.93
N LYS A 125 5.54 7.66 -12.56
CA LYS A 125 5.92 8.95 -13.17
C LYS A 125 6.31 10.03 -12.16
N LYS A 126 5.66 10.07 -11.00
CA LYS A 126 5.79 11.17 -10.03
C LYS A 126 6.74 10.84 -8.89
N PHE A 127 6.78 9.58 -8.46
CA PHE A 127 7.53 9.15 -7.28
C PHE A 127 8.64 8.16 -7.61
N ASN A 128 8.88 7.87 -8.89
CA ASN A 128 9.90 6.93 -9.36
C ASN A 128 9.78 5.54 -8.72
N VAL A 129 8.54 5.12 -8.44
CA VAL A 129 8.25 3.77 -7.93
C VAL A 129 8.13 2.82 -9.12
N PHE A 130 8.96 1.79 -9.14
CA PHE A 130 9.06 0.87 -10.28
C PHE A 130 7.78 0.08 -10.52
N ASP A 131 7.21 0.14 -11.74
CA ASP A 131 6.05 -0.69 -12.11
C ASP A 131 6.51 -2.08 -12.59
N ALA A 132 6.37 -3.08 -11.72
CA ALA A 132 6.76 -4.46 -12.01
C ALA A 132 5.88 -5.13 -13.08
N THR A 133 4.72 -4.57 -13.40
CA THR A 133 3.79 -5.11 -14.42
C THR A 133 4.32 -4.92 -15.83
N ARG A 134 5.26 -3.99 -16.07
CA ARG A 134 5.77 -3.69 -17.42
C ARG A 134 6.73 -4.75 -17.98
N PHE A 135 7.15 -5.71 -17.14
CA PHE A 135 8.15 -6.72 -17.46
C PHE A 135 7.63 -8.15 -17.36
N MET A 136 6.31 -8.32 -17.15
CA MET A 136 5.60 -9.60 -17.22
C MET A 136 4.77 -9.66 -18.48
#